data_AF-A0A9Q2XH72-F1
#
_entry.id   AF-A0A9Q2XH72-F1
#
_cell.length_a   1.000
_cell.length_b   1.000
_cell.length_c   1.000
_cell.angle_alpha   90.00
_cell.angle_beta   90.00
_cell.angle_gamma   90.00
#
_symmetry.space_group_name_H-M   'P 1'
#
loop_
_entity.id
_entity.type
_entity.pdbx_description
1 polymer ?
#
loop_
_entity_poly.entity_id
_entity_poly.type
_entity_poly.pdbx_seq_one_letter_code
_entity_poly.pdbx_strand_id
1 'polypeptide(L)'
;MREGAPAWVGAAFTLVDCAMGVDGTMKNTFEMLMKPLARNELDTQIAVIPRQIVQSLEEDQERVGLTLTRAHVAVLDDYVAYVVTIPTQRQAFVQWLGYSQHSDPELAIYPMQVLFHRINLHADAWARAKQKSHQLPVALAGCARSISLTGERALLACERIKVLGGRREAWQGVQFEVPVPLNAQDRAIVMDMVSLLSNIKVSVNVFHFQVSEVRKEMDDFRDVARFELRASLLSKIEAINRTSGTTATMQMLRGRDNLGILAQRMRALIMRLEDVTTSASHLQTAWQFIETYLEASIARLGTLQDSRQLGVFVIHFKSFLAQWDFIEACALSLRSRLL
;
A
#
# COMPACT_ATOMS: atom_id res chain seq x y z
N MET A 1 -0.20 -44.92 4.25
CA MET A 1 0.94 -43.99 4.03
C MET A 1 0.50 -42.62 4.50
N ARG A 2 1.21 -42.09 5.50
CA ARG A 2 1.06 -40.76 6.06
C ARG A 2 2.08 -39.85 5.37
N GLU A 3 1.66 -38.68 4.94
CA GLU A 3 2.47 -37.48 4.78
C GLU A 3 1.59 -36.36 5.38
N GLY A 4 1.94 -35.57 6.38
CA GLY A 4 3.24 -35.16 6.86
C GLY A 4 3.26 -33.63 6.87
N ALA A 5 2.41 -32.99 7.69
CA ALA A 5 2.39 -31.54 7.83
C ALA A 5 3.74 -31.05 8.43
N PRO A 6 4.34 -29.97 7.89
CA PRO A 6 5.62 -29.48 8.39
C PRO A 6 5.50 -28.81 9.78
N ALA A 7 6.45 -29.16 10.64
CA ALA A 7 6.47 -28.95 12.10
C ALA A 7 6.71 -27.51 12.60
N TRP A 8 6.34 -26.47 11.85
CA TRP A 8 6.46 -25.07 12.29
C TRP A 8 5.14 -24.40 12.68
N VAL A 9 3.99 -25.06 12.45
CA VAL A 9 2.66 -24.55 12.86
C VAL A 9 2.40 -24.74 14.37
N GLY A 10 3.10 -25.68 15.04
CA GLY A 10 2.88 -26.00 16.46
C GLY A 10 3.59 -25.12 17.48
N ALA A 11 4.55 -24.26 17.07
CA ALA A 11 5.35 -23.48 18.03
C ALA A 11 4.80 -22.08 18.32
N ALA A 12 3.79 -21.60 17.58
CA ALA A 12 3.21 -20.27 17.80
C ALA A 12 2.05 -20.26 18.81
N PHE A 13 1.49 -21.42 19.17
CA PHE A 13 0.30 -21.50 20.02
C PHE A 13 0.57 -21.66 21.53
N THR A 14 1.80 -21.99 21.94
CA THR A 14 2.13 -22.23 23.36
C THR A 14 2.77 -21.04 24.08
N LEU A 15 2.96 -19.89 23.41
CA LEU A 15 3.54 -18.69 24.02
C LEU A 15 2.52 -17.61 24.41
N VAL A 16 1.25 -17.76 24.03
CA VAL A 16 0.18 -16.80 24.38
C VAL A 16 -0.57 -17.20 25.66
N ASP A 17 -0.57 -18.47 26.05
CA ASP A 17 -1.35 -18.96 27.22
C ASP A 17 -0.70 -18.72 28.59
N CYS A 18 0.53 -18.19 28.67
CA CYS A 18 1.18 -17.91 29.97
C CYS A 18 1.06 -16.46 30.45
N ALA A 19 0.45 -15.57 29.68
CA ALA A 19 0.30 -14.17 30.08
C ALA A 19 -1.13 -13.71 29.81
N MET A 20 -1.96 -13.86 30.84
CA MET A 20 -3.19 -13.13 31.17
C MET A 20 -4.27 -14.11 31.61
N GLY A 21 -4.51 -14.15 32.93
CA GLY A 21 -5.73 -14.71 33.48
C GLY A 21 -6.90 -13.86 32.97
N VAL A 22 -7.64 -14.38 32.00
CA VAL A 22 -8.82 -13.71 31.46
C VAL A 22 -10.07 -14.48 31.90
N ASP A 23 -10.93 -13.71 32.54
CA ASP A 23 -12.20 -14.04 33.16
C ASP A 23 -13.19 -14.76 32.22
N GLY A 24 -14.01 -15.65 32.79
CA GLY A 24 -14.93 -16.56 32.09
C GLY A 24 -16.05 -15.87 31.30
N THR A 25 -16.23 -14.57 31.47
CA THR A 25 -17.17 -13.76 30.68
C THR A 25 -16.67 -13.49 29.26
N MET A 26 -15.34 -13.40 29.05
CA MET A 26 -14.77 -13.11 27.73
C MET A 26 -14.84 -14.32 26.78
N LYS A 27 -14.86 -15.53 27.36
CA LYS A 27 -14.96 -16.81 26.64
C LYS A 27 -16.35 -16.98 25.98
N ASN A 28 -17.42 -16.55 26.65
CA ASN A 28 -18.78 -16.59 26.11
C ASN A 28 -19.00 -15.60 24.95
N THR A 29 -18.38 -14.41 24.98
CA THR A 29 -18.41 -13.47 23.84
C THR A 29 -17.64 -14.00 22.62
N PHE A 30 -16.55 -14.73 22.83
CA PHE A 30 -15.76 -15.31 21.74
C PHE A 30 -16.45 -16.52 21.10
N GLU A 31 -17.15 -17.35 21.90
CA GLU A 31 -17.99 -18.43 21.38
C GLU A 31 -19.23 -17.91 20.64
N MET A 32 -19.77 -16.73 21.01
CA MET A 32 -20.85 -16.08 20.29
C MET A 32 -20.39 -15.48 18.95
N LEU A 33 -19.14 -15.04 18.86
CA LEU A 33 -18.49 -14.54 17.63
C LEU A 33 -18.06 -15.63 16.64
N MET A 34 -18.05 -16.90 17.08
CA MET A 34 -17.56 -18.04 16.29
C MET A 34 -18.66 -19.02 15.88
N LYS A 35 -19.94 -18.70 16.12
CA LYS A 35 -21.03 -19.41 15.45
C LYS A 35 -20.99 -19.06 13.96
N PRO A 36 -20.99 -20.04 13.04
CA PRO A 36 -21.06 -19.76 11.62
C PRO A 36 -22.39 -19.06 11.33
N LEU A 37 -22.32 -17.77 11.05
CA LEU A 37 -23.46 -16.95 10.65
C LEU A 37 -24.01 -17.49 9.33
N ALA A 38 -25.34 -17.52 9.21
CA ALA A 38 -25.97 -17.93 7.97
C ALA A 38 -25.53 -16.98 6.83
N ARG A 39 -25.37 -17.51 5.62
CA ARG A 39 -24.82 -16.77 4.45
C ARG A 39 -25.52 -15.43 4.19
N ASN A 40 -26.82 -15.34 4.49
CA ASN A 40 -27.62 -14.12 4.37
C ASN A 40 -27.32 -13.07 5.47
N GLU A 41 -26.91 -13.49 6.66
CA GLU A 41 -26.48 -12.59 7.75
C GLU A 41 -25.06 -12.06 7.49
N LEU A 42 -24.20 -12.87 6.87
CA LEU A 42 -22.87 -12.45 6.42
C LEU A 42 -22.99 -11.34 5.35
N ASP A 43 -23.87 -11.50 4.36
CA ASP A 43 -24.12 -10.50 3.32
C ASP A 43 -24.74 -9.20 3.87
N THR A 44 -25.57 -9.31 4.91
CA THR A 44 -26.18 -8.15 5.59
C THR A 44 -25.17 -7.41 6.48
N GLN A 45 -24.32 -8.12 7.22
CA GLN A 45 -23.24 -7.52 8.03
C GLN A 45 -22.13 -6.93 7.14
N ILE A 46 -21.80 -7.54 6.01
CA ILE A 46 -20.80 -7.03 5.06
C ILE A 46 -21.30 -5.80 4.28
N ALA A 47 -22.60 -5.60 4.11
CA ALA A 47 -23.16 -4.37 3.57
C ALA A 47 -23.18 -3.22 4.59
N VAL A 48 -23.17 -3.54 5.89
CA VAL A 48 -23.18 -2.59 7.00
C VAL A 48 -21.76 -2.11 7.34
N ILE A 49 -20.74 -2.96 7.21
CA ILE A 49 -19.34 -2.59 7.51
C ILE A 49 -18.84 -1.38 6.70
N PRO A 50 -19.04 -1.29 5.37
CA PRO A 50 -18.67 -0.09 4.61
C PRO A 50 -19.44 1.16 5.05
N ARG A 51 -20.73 1.03 5.43
CA ARG A 51 -21.55 2.18 5.86
C ARG A 51 -21.23 2.67 7.27
N GLN A 52 -20.97 1.76 8.21
CA GLN A 52 -20.53 2.12 9.56
C GLN A 52 -19.14 2.76 9.54
N ILE A 53 -18.27 2.29 8.65
CA ILE A 53 -16.99 2.94 8.38
C ILE A 53 -17.25 4.34 7.78
N VAL A 54 -18.09 4.49 6.74
CA VAL A 54 -18.46 5.80 6.15
C VAL A 54 -19.08 6.78 7.15
N GLN A 55 -19.96 6.35 8.05
CA GLN A 55 -20.51 7.22 9.10
C GLN A 55 -19.45 7.61 10.14
N SER A 56 -18.55 6.69 10.50
CA SER A 56 -17.38 7.03 11.33
C SER A 56 -16.29 7.83 10.60
N LEU A 57 -16.34 7.93 9.27
CA LEU A 57 -15.43 8.70 8.41
C LEU A 57 -15.87 10.17 8.26
N GLU A 58 -17.16 10.47 8.41
CA GLU A 58 -17.69 11.85 8.36
C GLU A 58 -17.49 12.61 9.67
N GLU A 59 -17.40 11.91 10.80
CA GLU A 59 -17.29 12.52 12.14
C GLU A 59 -15.84 12.84 12.56
N ASP A 60 -14.83 12.17 11.99
CA ASP A 60 -13.42 12.39 12.32
C ASP A 60 -12.51 12.32 11.07
N GLN A 61 -12.06 13.49 10.57
CA GLN A 61 -11.13 13.61 9.43
C GLN A 61 -9.75 12.95 9.67
N GLU A 62 -9.44 12.53 10.90
CA GLU A 62 -8.20 11.86 11.27
C GLU A 62 -8.21 10.33 11.04
N ARG A 63 -9.37 9.71 10.80
CA ARG A 63 -9.52 8.23 10.80
C ARG A 63 -9.76 7.55 9.45
N VAL A 64 -9.34 8.13 8.33
CA VAL A 64 -8.95 7.23 7.22
C VAL A 64 -7.72 6.50 7.76
N GLY A 65 -7.78 5.18 7.97
CA GLY A 65 -6.72 4.34 8.58
C GLY A 65 -5.35 4.38 7.87
N LEU A 66 -5.14 5.34 6.98
CA LEU A 66 -3.88 5.81 6.47
C LEU A 66 -3.11 6.48 7.61
N THR A 67 -2.09 5.80 8.12
CA THR A 67 -1.12 6.37 9.07
C THR A 67 -0.17 7.37 8.40
N LEU A 68 -0.23 7.53 7.07
CA LEU A 68 0.57 8.48 6.30
C LEU A 68 0.18 9.93 6.60
N THR A 69 1.17 10.79 6.80
CA THR A 69 1.00 12.23 7.01
C THR A 69 1.91 13.04 6.07
N ARG A 70 1.65 14.35 5.96
CA ARG A 70 2.55 15.28 5.24
C ARG A 70 3.96 15.29 5.81
N ALA A 71 4.10 15.08 7.12
CA ALA A 71 5.41 15.02 7.78
C ALA A 71 6.25 13.85 7.25
N HIS A 72 5.63 12.70 6.97
CA HIS A 72 6.33 11.56 6.36
C HIS A 72 6.86 11.89 4.96
N VAL A 73 6.08 12.62 4.15
CA VAL A 73 6.52 13.06 2.81
C VAL A 73 7.66 14.06 2.92
N ALA A 74 7.57 15.01 3.85
CA ALA A 74 8.62 16.00 4.11
C ALA A 74 9.94 15.34 4.53
N VAL A 75 9.90 14.30 5.36
CA VAL A 75 11.09 13.51 5.74
C VAL A 75 11.79 12.90 4.52
N LEU A 76 11.02 12.37 3.56
CA LEU A 76 11.57 11.78 2.33
C LEU A 76 12.20 12.86 1.44
N ASP A 77 11.56 14.03 1.34
CA ASP A 77 12.07 15.18 0.61
C ASP A 77 13.36 15.75 1.24
N ASP A 78 13.41 15.86 2.57
CA ASP A 78 14.57 16.32 3.32
C ASP A 78 15.77 15.38 3.13
N TYR A 79 15.52 14.07 3.08
CA TYR A 79 16.54 13.09 2.75
C TYR A 79 17.13 13.33 1.35
N VAL A 80 16.27 13.52 0.33
CA VAL A 80 16.73 13.78 -1.04
C VAL A 80 17.49 15.11 -1.11
N ALA A 81 16.96 16.16 -0.49
CA ALA A 81 17.62 17.46 -0.43
C ALA A 81 19.02 17.35 0.18
N TYR A 82 19.18 16.57 1.24
CA TYR A 82 20.49 16.29 1.84
C TYR A 82 21.42 15.53 0.89
N VAL A 83 20.95 14.46 0.25
CA VAL A 83 21.77 13.63 -0.66
C VAL A 83 22.28 14.44 -1.85
N VAL A 84 21.47 15.34 -2.41
CA VAL A 84 21.84 16.21 -3.52
C VAL A 84 23.01 17.15 -3.17
N THR A 85 23.24 17.45 -1.88
CA THR A 85 24.41 18.24 -1.45
C THR A 85 25.72 17.47 -1.52
N ILE A 86 25.69 16.14 -1.67
CA ILE A 86 26.88 15.31 -1.71
C ILE A 86 27.50 15.39 -3.10
N PRO A 87 28.77 15.82 -3.23
CA PRO A 87 29.38 15.99 -4.55
C PRO A 87 29.54 14.65 -5.30
N THR A 88 29.12 14.63 -6.57
CA THR A 88 29.29 13.46 -7.45
C THR A 88 30.53 13.57 -8.34
N GLN A 89 31.01 14.79 -8.60
CA GLN A 89 32.24 15.01 -9.35
C GLN A 89 33.46 14.56 -8.53
N ARG A 90 34.33 13.74 -9.14
CA ARG A 90 35.48 13.11 -8.46
C ARG A 90 36.34 14.07 -7.64
N GLN A 91 36.70 15.24 -8.19
CA GLN A 91 37.55 16.20 -7.49
C GLN A 91 36.88 16.77 -6.24
N ALA A 92 35.63 17.24 -6.38
CA ALA A 92 34.84 17.75 -5.26
C ALA A 92 34.53 16.65 -4.22
N PHE A 93 34.33 15.42 -4.67
CA PHE A 93 34.11 14.28 -3.78
C PHE A 93 35.35 13.95 -2.94
N VAL A 94 36.55 13.91 -3.55
CA VAL A 94 37.81 13.72 -2.81
C VAL A 94 38.04 14.83 -1.77
N GLN A 95 37.73 16.08 -2.13
CA GLN A 95 37.79 17.19 -1.19
C GLN A 95 36.76 17.03 -0.06
N TRP A 96 35.54 16.59 -0.38
CA TRP A 96 34.48 16.36 0.59
C TRP A 96 34.80 15.22 1.56
N LEU A 97 35.48 14.16 1.10
CA LEU A 97 36.00 13.08 1.95
C LEU A 97 37.10 13.55 2.89
N GLY A 98 37.86 14.58 2.50
CA GLY A 98 38.98 15.12 3.27
C GLY A 98 40.26 14.29 3.19
N TYR A 99 40.34 13.32 2.27
CA TYR A 99 41.54 12.55 1.98
C TYR A 99 41.55 12.08 0.50
N SER A 100 42.74 11.86 -0.05
CA SER A 100 42.93 11.41 -1.44
C SER A 100 43.29 9.93 -1.57
N GLN A 101 43.81 9.31 -0.51
CA GLN A 101 44.14 7.89 -0.43
C GLN A 101 43.96 7.40 1.01
N HIS A 102 43.68 6.11 1.17
CA HIS A 102 43.55 5.46 2.46
C HIS A 102 44.06 4.01 2.38
N SER A 103 44.72 3.52 3.42
CA SER A 103 45.29 2.17 3.45
C SER A 103 44.24 1.08 3.70
N ASP A 104 43.21 1.38 4.50
CA ASP A 104 42.03 0.51 4.64
C ASP A 104 41.26 0.46 3.32
N PRO A 105 41.07 -0.73 2.70
CA PRO A 105 40.36 -0.88 1.43
C PRO A 105 38.90 -0.42 1.49
N GLU A 106 38.24 -0.49 2.65
CA GLU A 106 36.85 -0.01 2.80
C GLU A 106 36.76 1.50 2.61
N LEU A 107 37.82 2.23 2.96
CA LEU A 107 37.89 3.68 2.86
C LEU A 107 38.59 4.15 1.59
N ALA A 108 39.00 3.24 0.70
CA ALA A 108 39.52 3.63 -0.59
C ALA A 108 38.49 4.48 -1.37
N ILE A 109 38.98 5.38 -2.22
CA ILE A 109 38.13 6.34 -2.94
C ILE A 109 37.05 5.64 -3.78
N TYR A 110 37.41 4.55 -4.46
CA TYR A 110 36.47 3.85 -5.35
C TYR A 110 35.29 3.20 -4.59
N PRO A 111 35.49 2.37 -3.54
CA PRO A 111 34.38 1.87 -2.71
C PRO A 111 33.50 2.97 -2.12
N MET A 112 34.10 4.10 -1.73
CA MET A 112 33.37 5.26 -1.24
C MET A 112 32.50 5.89 -2.34
N GLN A 113 33.06 6.10 -3.54
CA GLN A 113 32.30 6.59 -4.69
C GLN A 113 31.12 5.67 -5.04
N VAL A 114 31.33 4.35 -5.03
CA VAL A 114 30.27 3.38 -5.30
C VAL A 114 29.12 3.50 -4.29
N LEU A 115 29.43 3.58 -2.99
CA LEU A 115 28.42 3.75 -1.95
C LEU A 115 27.61 5.04 -2.14
N PHE A 116 28.30 6.18 -2.28
CA PHE A 116 27.62 7.46 -2.41
C PHE A 116 26.88 7.62 -3.75
N HIS A 117 27.34 6.96 -4.81
CA HIS A 117 26.58 6.84 -6.06
C HIS A 117 25.29 6.05 -5.85
N ARG A 118 25.33 4.92 -5.12
CA ARG A 118 24.12 4.15 -4.80
C ARG A 118 23.13 4.96 -3.95
N ILE A 119 23.63 5.75 -2.99
CA ILE A 119 22.78 6.68 -2.20
C ILE A 119 22.12 7.73 -3.10
N ASN A 120 22.82 8.27 -4.09
CA ASN A 120 22.23 9.19 -5.07
C ASN A 120 21.14 8.51 -5.92
N LEU A 121 21.41 7.31 -6.46
CA LEU A 121 20.42 6.56 -7.22
C LEU A 121 19.16 6.23 -6.41
N HIS A 122 19.34 5.95 -5.11
CA HIS A 122 18.25 5.74 -4.18
C HIS A 122 17.42 7.03 -3.98
N ALA A 123 18.06 8.18 -3.78
CA ALA A 123 17.37 9.47 -3.73
C ALA A 123 16.59 9.78 -5.02
N ASP A 124 17.14 9.48 -6.20
CA ASP A 124 16.45 9.64 -7.49
C ASP A 124 15.22 8.72 -7.62
N ALA A 125 15.25 7.54 -7.00
CA ALA A 125 14.11 6.64 -6.97
C ALA A 125 12.91 7.26 -6.25
N TRP A 126 13.14 8.03 -5.18
CA TRP A 126 12.07 8.76 -4.49
C TRP A 126 11.37 9.76 -5.40
N ALA A 127 12.10 10.53 -6.21
CA ALA A 127 11.49 11.52 -7.11
C ALA A 127 10.49 10.87 -8.09
N ARG A 128 10.87 9.73 -8.68
CA ARG A 128 9.99 8.97 -9.59
C ARG A 128 8.78 8.38 -8.86
N ALA A 129 9.02 7.78 -7.70
CA ALA A 129 7.98 7.23 -6.84
C ALA A 129 6.97 8.28 -6.37
N LYS A 130 7.46 9.44 -5.95
CA LYS A 130 6.65 10.58 -5.52
C LYS A 130 5.74 11.06 -6.65
N GLN A 131 6.30 11.23 -7.86
CA GLN A 131 5.51 11.61 -9.02
C GLN A 131 4.37 10.63 -9.28
N LYS A 132 4.65 9.32 -9.29
CA LYS A 132 3.61 8.29 -9.45
C LYS A 132 2.59 8.32 -8.31
N SER A 133 3.06 8.50 -7.07
CA SER A 133 2.21 8.58 -5.88
C SER A 133 1.28 9.79 -5.89
N HIS A 134 1.64 10.90 -6.56
CA HIS A 134 0.74 12.03 -6.77
C HIS A 134 -0.27 11.83 -7.89
N GLN A 135 0.16 11.19 -8.99
CA GLN A 135 -0.68 11.02 -10.18
C GLN A 135 -1.74 9.93 -9.98
N LEU A 136 -1.36 8.81 -9.35
CA LEU A 136 -2.21 7.64 -9.24
C LEU A 136 -3.50 7.88 -8.43
N PRO A 137 -3.50 8.60 -7.28
CA PRO A 137 -4.74 8.89 -6.55
C PRO A 137 -5.71 9.76 -7.37
N VAL A 138 -5.20 10.69 -8.19
CA VAL A 138 -6.03 11.52 -9.08
C VAL A 138 -6.69 10.65 -10.15
N ALA A 139 -5.91 9.77 -10.79
CA ALA A 139 -6.42 8.85 -11.79
C ALA A 139 -7.41 7.85 -11.18
N LEU A 140 -7.12 7.31 -10.00
CA LEU A 140 -7.98 6.38 -9.28
C LEU A 140 -9.30 7.01 -8.86
N ALA A 141 -9.29 8.24 -8.35
CA ALA A 141 -10.52 8.97 -8.03
C ALA A 141 -11.33 9.33 -9.29
N GLY A 142 -10.68 9.59 -10.42
CA GLY A 142 -11.36 9.76 -11.71
C GLY A 142 -12.01 8.45 -12.19
N CYS A 143 -11.31 7.33 -12.06
CA CYS A 143 -11.81 6.01 -12.40
C CYS A 143 -12.98 5.58 -11.52
N ALA A 144 -12.85 5.72 -10.20
CA ALA A 144 -13.90 5.43 -9.24
C ALA A 144 -15.20 6.17 -9.58
N ARG A 145 -15.12 7.49 -9.83
CA ARG A 145 -16.29 8.26 -10.31
C ARG A 145 -16.88 7.73 -11.60
N SER A 146 -16.03 7.39 -12.57
CA SER A 146 -16.48 6.80 -13.84
C SER A 146 -17.20 5.47 -13.63
N ILE A 147 -16.67 4.61 -12.74
CA ILE A 147 -17.26 3.32 -12.37
C ILE A 147 -18.59 3.53 -11.65
N SER A 148 -18.69 4.45 -10.68
CA SER A 148 -19.93 4.75 -9.97
C SER A 148 -21.01 5.30 -10.92
N LEU A 149 -20.66 6.22 -11.82
CA LEU A 149 -21.58 6.74 -12.84
C LEU A 149 -22.04 5.67 -13.83
N THR A 150 -21.11 4.83 -14.30
CA THR A 150 -21.41 3.73 -15.23
C THR A 150 -22.26 2.66 -14.55
N GLY A 151 -21.99 2.38 -13.28
CA GLY A 151 -22.74 1.45 -12.47
C GLY A 151 -24.16 1.92 -12.19
N GLU A 152 -24.35 3.20 -11.86
CA GLU A 152 -25.69 3.75 -11.67
C GLU A 152 -26.52 3.67 -12.96
N ARG A 153 -25.91 3.89 -14.13
CA ARG A 153 -26.57 3.67 -15.43
C ARG A 153 -26.98 2.20 -15.63
N ALA A 154 -26.12 1.26 -15.26
CA ALA A 154 -26.45 -0.17 -15.34
C ALA A 154 -27.58 -0.55 -14.37
N LEU A 155 -27.61 0.01 -13.16
CA LEU A 155 -28.70 -0.18 -12.20
C LEU A 155 -30.03 0.40 -12.71
N LEU A 156 -30.03 1.61 -13.27
CA LEU A 156 -31.19 2.21 -13.92
C LEU A 156 -31.67 1.38 -15.13
N ALA A 157 -30.74 0.78 -15.87
CA ALA A 157 -31.07 -0.13 -16.97
C ALA A 157 -31.77 -1.39 -16.45
N CYS A 158 -31.33 -1.96 -15.31
CA CYS A 158 -32.04 -3.06 -14.65
C CYS A 158 -33.48 -2.68 -14.29
N GLU A 159 -33.73 -1.49 -13.75
CA GLU A 159 -35.07 -1.06 -13.33
C GLU A 159 -36.07 -1.02 -14.48
N ARG A 160 -35.59 -0.81 -15.70
CA ARG A 160 -36.42 -0.76 -16.91
C ARG A 160 -36.85 -2.15 -17.40
N ILE A 161 -36.24 -3.22 -16.89
CA ILE A 161 -36.57 -4.60 -17.27
C ILE A 161 -37.91 -4.98 -16.61
N LYS A 162 -38.95 -5.09 -17.43
CA LYS A 162 -40.35 -5.31 -16.99
C LYS A 162 -40.52 -6.59 -16.16
N VAL A 163 -39.73 -7.62 -16.44
CA VAL A 163 -39.73 -8.92 -15.74
C VAL A 163 -39.35 -8.78 -14.26
N LEU A 164 -38.64 -7.71 -13.87
CA LEU A 164 -38.21 -7.46 -12.49
C LEU A 164 -39.23 -6.64 -11.67
N GLY A 165 -40.37 -6.24 -12.22
CA GLY A 165 -41.40 -5.50 -11.46
C GLY A 165 -41.05 -4.04 -11.11
N GLY A 166 -39.99 -3.47 -11.69
CA GLY A 166 -39.73 -2.02 -11.68
C GLY A 166 -39.36 -1.37 -10.33
N ARG A 167 -38.98 -2.14 -9.29
CA ARG A 167 -38.58 -1.58 -7.98
C ARG A 167 -37.28 -2.18 -7.45
N ARG A 168 -36.23 -1.34 -7.39
CA ARG A 168 -34.86 -1.65 -6.94
C ARG A 168 -34.74 -2.26 -5.52
N GLU A 169 -35.78 -2.11 -4.71
CA GLU A 169 -35.86 -2.55 -3.31
C GLU A 169 -36.48 -3.94 -3.15
N ALA A 170 -37.33 -4.37 -4.08
CA ALA A 170 -38.04 -5.65 -4.00
C ALA A 170 -37.13 -6.85 -4.30
N TRP A 171 -35.97 -6.63 -4.92
CA TRP A 171 -35.13 -7.68 -5.50
C TRP A 171 -34.30 -8.49 -4.50
N GLN A 172 -34.22 -8.05 -3.23
CA GLN A 172 -33.57 -8.81 -2.15
C GLN A 172 -34.32 -10.09 -1.76
N GLY A 173 -35.59 -10.24 -2.14
CA GLY A 173 -36.44 -11.39 -1.81
C GLY A 173 -37.01 -12.16 -3.00
N VAL A 174 -36.67 -11.82 -4.25
CA VAL A 174 -37.27 -12.45 -5.43
C VAL A 174 -36.58 -13.79 -5.72
N GLN A 175 -37.24 -14.90 -5.40
CA GLN A 175 -36.90 -16.21 -5.92
C GLN A 175 -37.64 -16.42 -7.24
N PHE A 176 -36.91 -16.50 -8.35
CA PHE A 176 -37.49 -16.89 -9.64
C PHE A 176 -37.60 -18.42 -9.68
N GLU A 177 -38.74 -18.98 -9.30
CA GLU A 177 -38.99 -20.44 -9.35
C GLU A 177 -38.95 -21.00 -10.78
N VAL A 178 -39.20 -20.16 -11.80
CA VAL A 178 -39.15 -20.54 -13.23
C VAL A 178 -38.39 -19.49 -14.04
N PRO A 179 -37.40 -19.88 -14.87
CA PRO A 179 -36.69 -18.95 -15.75
C PRO A 179 -37.65 -18.27 -16.73
N VAL A 180 -37.86 -16.96 -16.58
CA VAL A 180 -38.67 -16.18 -17.53
C VAL A 180 -37.79 -15.80 -18.73
N PRO A 181 -38.16 -16.16 -19.97
CA PRO A 181 -37.39 -15.80 -21.14
C PRO A 181 -37.44 -14.29 -21.40
N LEU A 182 -36.27 -13.67 -21.59
CA LEU A 182 -36.15 -12.24 -21.92
C LEU A 182 -36.72 -11.99 -23.32
N ASN A 183 -37.55 -10.94 -23.45
CA ASN A 183 -37.97 -10.42 -24.75
C ASN A 183 -36.80 -9.71 -25.47
N ALA A 184 -36.95 -9.38 -26.75
CA ALA A 184 -35.88 -8.79 -27.55
C ALA A 184 -35.34 -7.46 -26.98
N GLN A 185 -36.21 -6.65 -26.37
CA GLN A 185 -35.84 -5.38 -25.75
C GLN A 185 -35.03 -5.61 -24.46
N ASP A 186 -35.46 -6.53 -23.61
CA ASP A 186 -34.74 -6.89 -22.38
C ASP A 186 -33.39 -7.55 -22.70
N ARG A 187 -33.29 -8.33 -23.78
CA ARG A 187 -32.00 -8.89 -24.26
C ARG A 187 -31.01 -7.82 -24.69
N ALA A 188 -31.46 -6.78 -25.39
CA ALA A 188 -30.60 -5.67 -25.78
C ALA A 188 -30.03 -4.94 -24.56
N ILE A 189 -30.88 -4.68 -23.55
CA ILE A 189 -30.46 -4.07 -22.27
C ILE A 189 -29.40 -4.92 -21.57
N VAL A 190 -29.59 -6.24 -21.51
CA VAL A 190 -28.62 -7.15 -20.89
C VAL A 190 -27.28 -7.16 -21.65
N MET A 191 -27.31 -7.11 -22.98
CA MET A 191 -26.08 -7.05 -23.80
C MET A 191 -25.30 -5.74 -23.59
N ASP A 192 -26.01 -4.61 -23.49
CA ASP A 192 -25.38 -3.32 -23.16
C ASP A 192 -24.76 -3.36 -21.76
N MET A 193 -25.44 -3.96 -20.78
CA MET A 193 -24.89 -4.15 -19.43
C MET A 193 -23.63 -5.01 -19.43
N VAL A 194 -23.58 -6.08 -20.22
CA VAL A 194 -22.36 -6.91 -20.36
C VAL A 194 -21.19 -6.08 -20.88
N SER A 195 -21.43 -5.18 -21.84
CA SER A 195 -20.40 -4.26 -22.34
C SER A 195 -19.92 -3.29 -21.24
N LEU A 196 -20.84 -2.69 -20.47
CA LEU A 196 -20.50 -1.80 -19.35
C LEU A 196 -19.68 -2.52 -18.27
N LEU A 197 -20.07 -3.74 -17.90
CA LEU A 197 -19.35 -4.55 -16.91
C LEU A 197 -17.96 -4.97 -17.40
N SER A 198 -17.81 -5.26 -18.70
CA SER A 198 -16.51 -5.56 -19.31
C SER A 198 -15.57 -4.34 -19.21
N ASN A 199 -16.07 -3.13 -19.50
CA ASN A 199 -15.29 -1.90 -19.38
C ASN A 199 -14.88 -1.60 -17.93
N ILE A 200 -15.79 -1.83 -16.98
CA ILE A 200 -15.48 -1.73 -15.54
C ILE A 200 -14.37 -2.74 -15.19
N LYS A 201 -14.48 -4.00 -15.64
CA LYS A 201 -13.49 -5.06 -15.36
C LYS A 201 -12.09 -4.70 -15.86
N VAL A 202 -12.00 -4.19 -17.09
CA VAL A 202 -10.71 -3.72 -17.66
C VAL A 202 -10.14 -2.60 -16.81
N SER A 203 -10.97 -1.61 -16.45
CA SER A 203 -10.55 -0.47 -15.64
C SER A 203 -10.03 -0.90 -14.27
N VAL A 204 -10.79 -1.74 -13.56
CA VAL A 204 -10.40 -2.27 -12.24
C VAL A 204 -9.04 -2.97 -12.31
N ASN A 205 -8.83 -3.84 -13.31
CA ASN A 205 -7.57 -4.58 -13.45
C ASN A 205 -6.37 -3.68 -13.74
N VAL A 206 -6.54 -2.64 -14.57
CA VAL A 206 -5.48 -1.67 -14.86
C VAL A 206 -5.07 -0.94 -13.58
N PHE A 207 -6.03 -0.48 -12.78
CA PHE A 207 -5.73 0.23 -11.54
C PHE A 207 -5.15 -0.68 -10.46
N HIS A 208 -5.63 -1.92 -10.36
CA HIS A 208 -5.01 -2.92 -9.48
C HIS A 208 -3.52 -3.12 -9.81
N PHE A 209 -3.19 -3.30 -11.10
CA PHE A 209 -1.80 -3.41 -11.53
C PHE A 209 -0.98 -2.15 -11.17
N GLN A 210 -1.50 -0.95 -11.45
CA GLN A 210 -0.79 0.30 -11.16
C GLN A 210 -0.56 0.52 -9.66
N VAL A 211 -1.55 0.22 -8.81
CA VAL A 211 -1.42 0.31 -7.35
C VAL A 211 -0.39 -0.69 -6.83
N SER A 212 -0.42 -1.92 -7.33
CA SER A 212 0.54 -2.97 -6.96
C SER A 212 1.97 -2.57 -7.31
N GLU A 213 2.20 -1.99 -8.49
CA GLU A 213 3.52 -1.52 -8.92
C GLU A 213 4.04 -0.39 -8.01
N VAL A 214 3.20 0.61 -7.68
CA VAL A 214 3.61 1.69 -6.76
C VAL A 214 3.92 1.15 -5.37
N ARG A 215 3.11 0.20 -4.86
CA ARG A 215 3.38 -0.46 -3.58
C ARG A 215 4.75 -1.16 -3.61
N LYS A 216 5.00 -1.97 -4.65
CA LYS A 216 6.26 -2.69 -4.81
C LYS A 216 7.46 -1.76 -4.88
N GLU A 217 7.35 -0.65 -5.61
CA GLU A 217 8.42 0.37 -5.64
C GLU A 217 8.70 0.97 -4.26
N MET A 218 7.68 1.11 -3.40
CA MET A 218 7.84 1.58 -2.02
C MET A 218 8.47 0.52 -1.11
N ASP A 219 8.11 -0.74 -1.30
CA ASP A 219 8.77 -1.87 -0.62
C ASP A 219 10.26 -1.92 -0.98
N ASP A 220 10.60 -1.87 -2.28
CA ASP A 220 11.98 -1.91 -2.76
C ASP A 220 12.79 -0.71 -2.25
N PHE A 221 12.23 0.51 -2.33
CA PHE A 221 12.86 1.73 -1.83
C PHE A 221 13.14 1.64 -0.32
N ARG A 222 12.14 1.22 0.48
CA ARG A 222 12.31 1.02 1.92
C ARG A 222 13.41 0.01 2.23
N ASP A 223 13.42 -1.12 1.53
CA ASP A 223 14.30 -2.24 1.85
C ASP A 223 15.76 -1.96 1.48
N VAL A 224 16.01 -1.24 0.37
CA VAL A 224 17.35 -0.73 0.03
C VAL A 224 17.87 0.21 1.11
N ALA A 225 17.05 1.14 1.60
CA ALA A 225 17.44 2.03 2.70
C ALA A 225 17.78 1.24 3.98
N ARG A 226 16.89 0.30 4.35
CA ARG A 226 16.96 -0.44 5.61
C ARG A 226 18.12 -1.43 5.67
N PHE A 227 18.30 -2.22 4.61
CA PHE A 227 19.17 -3.40 4.63
C PHE A 227 20.49 -3.19 3.89
N GLU A 228 20.54 -2.36 2.85
CA GLU A 228 21.76 -2.18 2.06
C GLU A 228 22.55 -0.93 2.47
N LEU A 229 21.90 0.24 2.40
CA LEU A 229 22.59 1.52 2.56
C LEU A 229 23.05 1.74 4.00
N ARG A 230 22.18 1.44 4.98
CA ARG A 230 22.53 1.52 6.41
C ARG A 230 23.69 0.60 6.76
N ALA A 231 23.65 -0.67 6.35
CA ALA A 231 24.71 -1.63 6.60
C ALA A 231 26.05 -1.17 5.98
N SER A 232 26.00 -0.67 4.74
CA SER A 232 27.18 -0.16 4.05
C SER A 232 27.79 1.05 4.76
N LEU A 233 26.98 2.01 5.22
CA LEU A 233 27.43 3.18 5.97
C LEU A 233 28.02 2.79 7.34
N LEU A 234 27.41 1.84 8.05
CA LEU A 234 27.93 1.32 9.32
C LEU A 234 29.32 0.69 9.13
N SER A 235 29.49 -0.12 8.09
CA SER A 235 30.80 -0.71 7.75
C SER A 235 31.89 0.35 7.51
N LYS A 236 31.55 1.46 6.83
CA LYS A 236 32.50 2.57 6.64
C LYS A 236 32.83 3.28 7.96
N ILE A 237 31.85 3.50 8.84
CA ILE A 237 32.06 4.10 10.16
C ILE A 237 32.95 3.20 11.02
N GLU A 238 32.75 1.88 10.99
CA GLU A 238 33.60 0.93 11.69
C GLU A 238 35.04 0.97 11.19
N ALA A 239 35.26 1.04 9.87
CA ALA A 239 36.58 1.19 9.28
C ALA A 239 37.27 2.50 9.73
N ILE A 240 36.52 3.61 9.83
CA ILE A 240 37.03 4.88 10.37
C ILE A 240 37.42 4.74 11.85
N ASN A 241 36.61 4.06 12.66
CA ASN A 241 36.89 3.88 14.08
C ASN A 241 38.13 3.00 14.31
N ARG A 242 38.31 1.93 13.52
CA ARG A 242 39.50 1.05 13.59
C ARG A 242 40.80 1.81 13.28
N THR A 243 40.74 2.75 12.35
CA THR A 243 41.92 3.49 11.87
C THR A 243 42.27 4.69 12.76
N SER A 244 41.32 5.18 13.54
CA SER A 244 41.50 6.28 14.50
C SER A 244 42.25 5.89 15.79
N GLY A 245 42.47 4.59 16.06
CA GLY A 245 43.15 4.08 17.25
C GLY A 245 44.68 4.07 17.20
N THR A 246 45.29 4.41 16.06
CA THR A 246 46.74 4.26 15.83
C THR A 246 47.49 5.58 16.11
N THR A 247 48.64 5.50 16.78
CA THR A 247 49.48 6.63 17.23
C THR A 247 49.83 7.60 16.08
N ALA A 248 49.53 8.89 16.23
CA ALA A 248 49.45 9.85 15.12
C ALA A 248 50.55 10.95 15.12
N THR A 249 51.14 11.22 13.96
CA THR A 249 51.93 12.44 13.66
C THR A 249 51.02 13.62 13.30
N MET A 250 51.51 14.88 13.23
CA MET A 250 50.67 16.07 12.98
C MET A 250 49.83 16.00 11.68
N GLN A 251 50.33 15.35 10.63
CA GLN A 251 49.57 15.16 9.38
C GLN A 251 48.44 14.14 9.56
N MET A 252 48.62 13.15 10.43
CA MET A 252 47.57 12.21 10.82
C MET A 252 46.54 12.86 11.75
N LEU A 253 46.90 13.89 12.53
CA LEU A 253 45.94 14.65 13.35
C LEU A 253 44.92 15.39 12.47
N ARG A 254 45.35 16.08 11.40
CA ARG A 254 44.42 16.72 10.44
C ARG A 254 43.57 15.71 9.67
N GLY A 255 44.15 14.56 9.30
CA GLY A 255 43.40 13.46 8.68
C GLY A 255 42.35 12.85 9.62
N ARG A 256 42.67 12.75 10.93
CA ARG A 256 41.77 12.26 11.96
C ARG A 256 40.56 13.16 12.17
N ASP A 257 40.75 14.48 12.13
CA ASP A 257 39.64 15.45 12.22
C ASP A 257 38.69 15.32 11.01
N ASN A 258 39.25 15.16 9.80
CA ASN A 258 38.47 14.95 8.58
C ASN A 258 37.68 13.63 8.61
N LEU A 259 38.29 12.55 9.08
CA LEU A 259 37.61 11.24 9.24
C LEU A 259 36.52 11.30 10.31
N GLY A 260 36.73 12.05 11.40
CA GLY A 260 35.71 12.31 12.41
C GLY A 260 34.49 13.03 11.84
N ILE A 261 34.71 14.08 11.03
CA ILE A 261 33.65 14.82 10.32
C ILE A 261 32.93 13.89 9.34
N LEU A 262 33.66 13.06 8.58
CA LEU A 262 33.07 12.11 7.64
C LEU A 262 32.19 11.08 8.35
N ALA A 263 32.65 10.54 9.48
CA ALA A 263 31.85 9.63 10.30
C ALA A 263 30.57 10.30 10.84
N GLN A 264 30.66 11.58 11.27
CA GLN A 264 29.49 12.36 11.68
C GLN A 264 28.46 12.49 10.54
N ARG A 265 28.92 12.81 9.33
CA ARG A 265 28.06 12.93 8.13
C ARG A 265 27.40 11.59 7.77
N MET A 266 28.13 10.48 7.88
CA MET A 266 27.56 9.14 7.65
C MET A 266 26.54 8.74 8.71
N ARG A 267 26.78 9.07 10.00
CA ARG A 267 25.78 8.84 11.06
C ARG A 267 24.52 9.66 10.81
N ALA A 268 24.66 10.91 10.39
CA ALA A 268 23.51 11.73 10.01
C ALA A 268 22.73 11.10 8.84
N LEU A 269 23.41 10.52 7.84
CA LEU A 269 22.77 9.76 6.78
C LEU A 269 22.04 8.51 7.28
N ILE A 270 22.63 7.77 8.23
CA ILE A 270 21.97 6.60 8.82
C ILE A 270 20.67 6.99 9.51
N MET A 271 20.68 8.05 10.33
CA MET A 271 19.46 8.55 10.98
C MET A 271 18.38 8.91 9.95
N ARG A 272 18.77 9.60 8.87
CA ARG A 272 17.83 9.91 7.78
C ARG A 272 17.29 8.67 7.09
N LEU A 273 18.10 7.65 6.87
CA LEU A 273 17.66 6.39 6.26
C LEU A 273 16.70 5.61 7.17
N GLU A 274 16.82 5.76 8.50
CA GLU A 274 15.85 5.22 9.47
C GLU A 274 14.50 5.95 9.36
N ASP A 275 14.52 7.28 9.31
CA ASP A 275 13.31 8.09 9.14
C ASP A 275 12.64 7.81 7.78
N VAL A 276 13.45 7.64 6.72
CA VAL A 276 13.00 7.23 5.38
C VAL A 276 12.35 5.85 5.42
N THR A 277 12.93 4.90 6.12
CA THR A 277 12.38 3.53 6.25
C THR A 277 10.99 3.58 6.89
N THR A 278 10.84 4.34 7.97
CA THR A 278 9.55 4.53 8.66
C THR A 278 8.54 5.21 7.75
N SER A 279 8.91 6.33 7.14
CA SER A 279 8.03 7.11 6.26
C SER A 279 7.58 6.34 5.02
N ALA A 280 8.49 5.61 4.38
CA ALA A 280 8.18 4.73 3.27
C ALA A 280 7.25 3.58 3.67
N SER A 281 7.37 3.05 4.89
CA SER A 281 6.46 2.01 5.41
C SER A 281 5.02 2.51 5.54
N HIS A 282 4.83 3.75 6.01
CA HIS A 282 3.50 4.37 6.07
C HIS A 282 2.88 4.56 4.68
N LEU A 283 3.68 4.98 3.69
CA LEU A 283 3.22 5.13 2.32
C LEU A 283 2.90 3.78 1.67
N GLN A 284 3.72 2.77 1.92
CA GLN A 284 3.47 1.40 1.48
C GLN A 284 2.18 0.83 2.07
N THR A 285 1.94 1.03 3.37
CA THR A 285 0.71 0.58 4.05
C THR A 285 -0.52 1.27 3.47
N ALA A 286 -0.42 2.55 3.13
CA ALA A 286 -1.48 3.29 2.45
C ALA A 286 -1.85 2.67 1.10
N TRP A 287 -0.86 2.28 0.30
CA TRP A 287 -1.08 1.61 -0.98
C TRP A 287 -1.60 0.19 -0.83
N GLN A 288 -1.07 -0.58 0.13
CA GLN A 288 -1.56 -1.92 0.45
C GLN A 288 -3.04 -1.90 0.85
N PHE A 289 -3.46 -0.90 1.62
CA PHE A 289 -4.85 -0.73 1.99
C PHE A 289 -5.74 -0.58 0.75
N ILE A 290 -5.37 0.29 -0.20
CA ILE A 290 -6.10 0.47 -1.46
C ILE A 290 -6.11 -0.82 -2.30
N GLU A 291 -4.98 -1.51 -2.40
CA GLU A 291 -4.84 -2.77 -3.15
C GLU A 291 -5.80 -3.84 -2.62
N THR A 292 -5.89 -4.03 -1.31
CA THR A 292 -6.79 -5.02 -0.69
C THR A 292 -8.27 -4.75 -1.04
N TYR A 293 -8.69 -3.49 -1.09
CA TYR A 293 -10.06 -3.15 -1.53
C TYR A 293 -10.25 -3.39 -3.04
N LEU A 294 -9.24 -3.14 -3.86
CA LEU A 294 -9.26 -3.45 -5.29
C LEU A 294 -9.35 -4.96 -5.53
N GLU A 295 -8.56 -5.77 -4.83
CA GLU A 295 -8.61 -7.24 -4.90
C GLU A 295 -9.99 -7.76 -4.50
N ALA A 296 -10.55 -7.26 -3.40
CA ALA A 296 -11.89 -7.61 -2.96
C ALA A 296 -12.96 -7.22 -4.02
N SER A 297 -12.77 -6.08 -4.67
CA SER A 297 -13.64 -5.59 -5.75
C SER A 297 -13.55 -6.49 -7.00
N ILE A 298 -12.35 -6.89 -7.41
CA ILE A 298 -12.11 -7.83 -8.53
C ILE A 298 -12.75 -9.18 -8.25
N ALA A 299 -12.52 -9.72 -7.04
CA ALA A 299 -13.09 -11.00 -6.64
C ALA A 299 -14.62 -10.99 -6.74
N ARG A 300 -15.26 -9.90 -6.30
CA ARG A 300 -16.73 -9.72 -6.42
C ARG A 300 -17.19 -9.55 -7.86
N LEU A 301 -16.43 -8.86 -8.71
CA LEU A 301 -16.77 -8.76 -10.13
C LEU A 301 -16.64 -10.12 -10.85
N GLY A 302 -15.73 -10.98 -10.38
CA GLY A 302 -15.51 -12.33 -10.91
C GLY A 302 -16.64 -13.33 -10.64
N THR A 303 -17.48 -13.10 -9.62
CA THR A 303 -18.64 -13.95 -9.30
C THR A 303 -19.87 -13.67 -10.18
N LEU A 304 -19.85 -12.61 -11.00
CA LEU A 304 -20.94 -12.24 -11.90
C LEU A 304 -20.82 -13.01 -13.24
N GLN A 305 -21.20 -14.28 -13.28
CA GLN A 305 -21.04 -15.14 -14.48
C GLN A 305 -22.33 -15.61 -15.18
N ASP A 306 -23.53 -15.46 -14.58
CA ASP A 306 -24.78 -15.95 -15.20
C ASP A 306 -25.94 -14.95 -15.10
N SER A 307 -26.68 -14.84 -16.21
CA SER A 307 -27.94 -14.10 -16.40
C SER A 307 -29.10 -14.56 -15.50
N ARG A 308 -28.94 -15.64 -14.74
CA ARG A 308 -30.03 -16.30 -14.00
C ARG A 308 -30.42 -15.67 -12.67
N GLN A 309 -29.75 -14.62 -12.19
CA GLN A 309 -30.17 -13.94 -10.96
C GLN A 309 -29.92 -12.43 -11.03
N LEU A 310 -30.71 -11.73 -11.84
CA LEU A 310 -30.64 -10.28 -12.00
C LEU A 310 -30.84 -9.51 -10.68
N GLY A 311 -31.61 -10.06 -9.74
CA GLY A 311 -31.74 -9.52 -8.37
C GLY A 311 -30.47 -9.71 -7.51
N VAL A 312 -29.85 -10.89 -7.55
CA VAL A 312 -28.58 -11.18 -6.86
C VAL A 312 -27.43 -10.39 -7.47
N PHE A 313 -27.42 -10.27 -8.80
CA PHE A 313 -26.54 -9.37 -9.54
C PHE A 313 -26.65 -7.93 -9.02
N VAL A 314 -27.86 -7.38 -8.86
CA VAL A 314 -28.04 -6.00 -8.38
C VAL A 314 -27.53 -5.80 -6.95
N ILE A 315 -27.69 -6.80 -6.07
CA ILE A 315 -27.17 -6.72 -4.69
C ILE A 315 -25.64 -6.72 -4.69
N HIS A 316 -25.01 -7.68 -5.38
CA HIS A 316 -23.55 -7.72 -5.49
C HIS A 316 -22.99 -6.49 -6.20
N PHE A 317 -23.68 -6.00 -7.22
CA PHE A 317 -23.26 -4.83 -7.98
C PHE A 317 -23.39 -3.53 -7.18
N LYS A 318 -24.46 -3.33 -6.42
CA LYS A 318 -24.57 -2.21 -5.46
C LYS A 318 -23.44 -2.24 -4.43
N SER A 319 -23.14 -3.43 -3.89
CA SER A 319 -22.05 -3.60 -2.94
C SER A 319 -20.69 -3.28 -3.57
N PHE A 320 -20.47 -3.69 -4.82
CA PHE A 320 -19.31 -3.34 -5.61
C PHE A 320 -19.17 -1.82 -5.80
N LEU A 321 -20.24 -1.11 -6.15
CA LEU A 321 -20.20 0.36 -6.31
C LEU A 321 -19.88 1.07 -4.98
N ALA A 322 -20.45 0.61 -3.87
CA ALA A 322 -20.13 1.18 -2.55
C ALA A 322 -18.64 1.01 -2.18
N GLN A 323 -17.97 -0.06 -2.62
CA GLN A 323 -16.52 -0.20 -2.43
C GLN A 323 -15.74 0.83 -3.26
N TRP A 324 -16.22 1.16 -4.46
CA TRP A 324 -15.57 2.15 -5.32
C TRP A 324 -15.74 3.58 -4.81
N ASP A 325 -16.89 3.91 -4.23
CA ASP A 325 -17.08 5.19 -3.53
C ASP A 325 -16.09 5.32 -2.35
N PHE A 326 -15.85 4.22 -1.62
CA PHE A 326 -14.84 4.18 -0.56
C PHE A 326 -13.40 4.32 -1.09
N ILE A 327 -13.06 3.64 -2.19
CA ILE A 327 -11.75 3.77 -2.85
C ILE A 327 -11.53 5.22 -3.32
N GLU A 328 -12.56 5.89 -3.83
CA GLU A 328 -12.48 7.31 -4.20
C GLU A 328 -12.12 8.17 -2.99
N ALA A 329 -12.84 8.02 -1.88
CA ALA A 329 -12.59 8.78 -0.66
C ALA A 329 -11.16 8.55 -0.13
N CYS A 330 -10.68 7.30 -0.14
CA CYS A 330 -9.30 6.97 0.21
C CYS A 330 -8.28 7.64 -0.70
N ALA A 331 -8.51 7.61 -2.02
CA ALA A 331 -7.63 8.23 -3.00
C ALA A 331 -7.57 9.76 -2.84
N LEU A 332 -8.71 10.41 -2.57
CA LEU A 332 -8.76 11.85 -2.31
C LEU A 332 -8.05 12.24 -1.01
N SER A 333 -8.20 11.43 0.04
CA SER A 333 -7.49 11.61 1.32
C SER A 333 -5.98 11.39 1.16
N LEU A 334 -5.57 10.36 0.42
CA LEU A 334 -4.16 10.13 0.11
C LEU A 334 -3.57 11.32 -0.67
N ARG A 335 -4.31 11.84 -1.67
CA ARG A 335 -3.90 13.02 -2.43
C ARG A 335 -3.67 14.24 -1.54
N SER A 336 -4.58 14.52 -0.60
CA SER A 336 -4.46 15.70 0.26
C SER A 336 -3.29 15.62 1.24
N ARG A 337 -2.88 14.40 1.61
CA ARG A 337 -1.74 14.11 2.50
C ARG A 337 -0.39 14.08 1.78
N LEU A 338 -0.40 13.88 0.46
CA LEU A 338 0.80 13.92 -0.39
C LEU A 338 1.15 15.34 -0.86
N LEU A 339 0.14 16.19 -1.07
CA LEU A 339 0.28 17.65 -1.28
C LEU A 339 0.60 18.35 0.04
#